data_AF-A0AAV4W466-F1
#
_entry.id   AF-A0AAV4W466-F1
#
_cell.length_a   1.000
_cell.length_b   1.000
_cell.length_c   1.000
_cell.angle_alpha   90.00
_cell.angle_beta   90.00
_cell.angle_gamma   90.00
#
_symmetry.space_group_name_H-M   'P 1'
#
loop_
_entity.id
_entity.type
_entity.pdbx_description
1 polymer ?
#
loop_
_entity_poly.entity_id
_entity_poly.type
_entity_poly.pdbx_seq_one_letter_code
_entity_poly.pdbx_strand_id
1 'polypeptide(L)'
;MLQNHPKLVSLGYTDSSWAAHYIYTTCKMDTVPRFGLKECFWGFNSYVKKFNRREQIAYTQQYSKFVKSSVALFPLVEKLNIVVYHKNCLEHLKKLRHLRVLQIDFSLCRGLLTRTAFISLLSEIGPQLKCFVIGSHKAMPADVVMKYCPNVVHLDLCCSAIVQGGIEIDSKNFRQLEKLIVYEVDEESLEYLLRNSLNLRELLLFDAFCLDDMVLHKIFEKNSLTQLNTIAVHECSLSREGLKELIQRCVNLESVAFENLDAELTTVAEELKRDIRATYSNVAISLLVI
;
A
#
# COMPACT_ATOMS: atom_id res chain seq x y z
N MET A 1 3.10 -24.75 -19.56
CA MET A 1 3.86 -24.60 -18.29
C MET A 1 3.02 -24.98 -17.08
N LEU A 2 1.95 -24.25 -16.75
CA LEU A 2 1.12 -24.54 -15.56
C LEU A 2 0.62 -26.00 -15.49
N GLN A 3 0.09 -26.54 -16.58
CA GLN A 3 -0.37 -27.93 -16.65
C GLN A 3 0.75 -28.96 -16.40
N ASN A 4 2.01 -28.64 -16.73
CA ASN A 4 3.15 -29.53 -16.55
C ASN A 4 3.76 -29.40 -15.14
N HIS A 5 3.46 -28.32 -14.42
CA HIS A 5 4.02 -28.01 -13.11
C HIS A 5 2.93 -27.57 -12.12
N PRO A 6 1.99 -28.47 -11.74
CA PRO A 6 0.87 -28.12 -10.86
C PRO A 6 1.30 -27.71 -9.44
N LYS A 7 2.51 -28.10 -9.02
CA LYS A 7 3.12 -27.73 -7.72
C LYS A 7 3.82 -26.37 -7.74
N LEU A 8 3.79 -25.64 -8.86
CA LEU A 8 4.41 -24.33 -8.94
C LEU A 8 3.72 -23.35 -7.97
N VAL A 9 4.51 -22.62 -7.21
CA VAL A 9 4.03 -21.71 -6.15
C VAL A 9 3.98 -20.25 -6.61
N SER A 10 4.84 -19.85 -7.55
CA SER A 10 4.93 -18.48 -8.06
C SER A 10 5.31 -18.47 -9.55
N LEU A 11 4.81 -17.48 -10.29
CA LEU A 11 5.18 -17.16 -11.67
C LEU A 11 5.94 -15.81 -11.76
N GLY A 12 6.35 -15.24 -10.62
CA GLY A 12 6.88 -13.89 -10.55
C GLY A 12 5.86 -12.86 -11.04
N TYR A 13 6.30 -11.90 -11.87
CA TYR A 13 5.47 -10.84 -12.44
C TYR A 13 4.83 -11.20 -13.79
N THR A 14 4.69 -12.49 -14.09
CA THR A 14 4.04 -12.93 -15.34
C THR A 14 2.53 -13.02 -15.15
N ASP A 15 1.75 -12.43 -16.07
CA ASP A 15 0.28 -12.53 -16.05
C ASP A 15 -0.18 -13.98 -16.16
N SER A 16 -0.80 -14.47 -15.10
CA SER A 16 -1.37 -15.81 -15.05
C SER A 16 -2.85 -15.84 -15.44
N SER A 17 -3.51 -14.68 -15.54
CA SER A 17 -4.97 -14.61 -15.64
C SER A 17 -5.52 -15.13 -16.98
N TRP A 18 -4.80 -14.86 -18.07
CA TRP A 18 -5.17 -15.33 -19.40
C TRP A 18 -5.01 -16.85 -19.53
N ALA A 19 -3.87 -17.39 -19.06
CA ALA A 19 -3.63 -18.82 -19.04
C ALA A 19 -4.65 -19.56 -18.15
N ALA A 20 -4.99 -18.97 -17.00
CA ALA A 20 -6.03 -19.49 -16.13
C ALA A 20 -7.38 -19.55 -16.85
N HIS A 21 -7.79 -18.48 -17.53
CA HIS A 21 -9.03 -18.48 -18.29
C HIS A 21 -9.06 -19.55 -19.39
N TYR A 22 -7.96 -19.70 -20.13
CA TYR A 22 -7.84 -20.72 -21.16
C TYR A 22 -7.98 -22.14 -20.57
N ILE A 23 -7.26 -22.46 -19.50
CA ILE A 23 -7.34 -23.76 -18.82
C ILE A 23 -8.75 -24.01 -18.30
N TYR A 24 -9.36 -23.01 -17.66
CA TYR A 24 -10.69 -23.12 -17.08
C TYR A 24 -11.79 -23.38 -18.12
N THR A 25 -11.67 -22.79 -19.31
CA THR A 25 -12.67 -22.96 -20.39
C THR A 25 -12.45 -24.22 -21.22
N THR A 26 -11.23 -24.74 -21.28
CA THR A 26 -10.88 -25.93 -22.08
C THR A 26 -10.92 -27.24 -21.30
N CYS A 27 -10.68 -27.22 -19.99
CA CYS A 27 -10.78 -28.41 -19.14
C CYS A 27 -12.23 -28.64 -18.71
N LYS A 28 -12.70 -29.89 -18.71
CA LYS A 28 -14.01 -30.24 -18.13
C LYS A 28 -13.98 -29.97 -16.62
N MET A 29 -15.06 -29.43 -16.05
CA MET A 29 -15.16 -29.01 -14.64
C MET A 29 -14.64 -30.07 -13.63
N ASP A 30 -14.88 -31.36 -13.91
CA ASP A 30 -14.48 -32.47 -13.02
C ASP A 30 -12.99 -32.84 -13.12
N THR A 31 -12.26 -32.22 -14.04
CA THR A 31 -10.82 -32.48 -14.31
C THR A 31 -9.95 -31.26 -14.04
N VAL A 32 -10.51 -30.19 -13.47
CA VAL A 32 -9.80 -28.94 -13.24
C VAL A 32 -8.61 -29.19 -12.30
N PRO A 33 -7.37 -29.01 -12.76
CA PRO A 33 -6.20 -29.27 -11.94
C PRO A 33 -6.18 -28.32 -10.75
N ARG A 34 -5.91 -28.85 -9.55
CA ARG A 34 -5.64 -28.01 -8.38
C ARG A 34 -4.19 -27.52 -8.48
N PHE A 35 -4.03 -26.25 -8.84
CA PHE A 35 -2.72 -25.62 -8.89
C PHE A 35 -2.33 -25.11 -7.50
N GLY A 36 -1.07 -25.33 -7.12
CA GLY A 36 -0.49 -24.87 -5.85
C GLY A 36 0.01 -23.43 -5.86
N LEU A 37 -0.45 -22.60 -6.80
CA LEU A 37 -0.02 -21.21 -6.90
C LEU A 37 -0.46 -20.42 -5.67
N LYS A 38 0.51 -19.79 -5.02
CA LYS A 38 0.33 -18.91 -3.88
C LYS A 38 0.62 -17.46 -4.22
N GLU A 39 1.46 -17.21 -5.22
CA GLU A 39 1.81 -15.86 -5.68
C GLU A 39 1.39 -15.67 -7.13
N CYS A 40 0.63 -14.63 -7.39
CA CYS A 40 0.09 -14.35 -8.71
C CYS A 40 0.25 -12.87 -9.09
N PHE A 41 0.48 -12.65 -10.38
CA PHE A 41 0.27 -11.37 -11.04
C PHE A 41 -0.89 -11.52 -12.03
N TRP A 42 -1.89 -10.64 -11.94
CA TRP A 42 -3.05 -10.59 -12.85
C TRP A 42 -3.13 -9.21 -13.49
N GLY A 43 -3.15 -9.19 -14.82
CA GLY A 43 -3.15 -7.96 -15.62
C GLY A 43 -1.89 -7.87 -16.47
N PHE A 44 -1.74 -6.82 -17.25
CA PHE A 44 -0.52 -6.60 -18.00
C PHE A 44 0.16 -5.32 -17.53
N ASN A 45 1.47 -5.40 -17.39
CA ASN A 45 2.30 -4.22 -17.19
C ASN A 45 2.33 -3.43 -18.51
N SER A 46 1.86 -2.18 -18.49
CA SER A 46 1.82 -1.29 -19.65
C SER A 46 3.20 -1.02 -20.27
N TYR A 47 4.29 -1.21 -19.50
CA TYR A 47 5.66 -1.11 -20.01
C TYR A 47 6.02 -2.23 -20.99
N VAL A 48 5.29 -3.34 -20.98
CA VAL A 48 5.52 -4.47 -21.89
C VAL A 48 4.65 -4.24 -23.13
N LYS A 49 5.19 -3.48 -24.11
CA LYS A 49 4.56 -3.15 -25.42
C LYS A 49 4.22 -4.38 -26.29
N LYS A 50 3.29 -5.23 -25.84
CA LYS A 50 2.90 -6.46 -26.54
C LYS A 50 1.55 -6.37 -27.23
N PHE A 51 0.66 -5.47 -26.80
CA PHE A 51 -0.68 -5.36 -27.37
C PHE A 51 -0.84 -4.10 -28.22
N ASN A 52 -1.48 -4.26 -29.37
CA ASN A 52 -2.04 -3.12 -30.08
C ASN A 52 -3.30 -2.60 -29.33
N ARG A 53 -3.76 -1.39 -29.67
CA ARG A 53 -4.91 -0.75 -29.01
C ARG A 53 -6.19 -1.59 -29.04
N ARG A 54 -6.43 -2.34 -30.13
CA ARG A 54 -7.63 -3.18 -30.28
C ARG A 54 -7.58 -4.39 -29.36
N GLU A 55 -6.44 -5.07 -29.29
CA GLU A 55 -6.22 -6.20 -28.39
C GLU A 55 -6.34 -5.78 -26.93
N GLN A 56 -5.80 -4.61 -26.57
CA GLN A 56 -5.93 -4.06 -25.23
C GLN A 56 -7.40 -3.81 -24.87
N ILE A 57 -8.20 -3.25 -25.79
CA ILE A 57 -9.64 -3.06 -25.58
C ILE A 57 -10.33 -4.42 -25.39
N ALA A 58 -10.06 -5.40 -26.25
CA ALA A 58 -10.67 -6.73 -26.16
C ALA A 58 -10.29 -7.46 -24.85
N TYR A 59 -9.03 -7.35 -24.43
CA TYR A 59 -8.54 -7.90 -23.17
C TYR A 59 -9.25 -7.25 -21.98
N THR A 60 -9.25 -5.91 -21.91
CA THR A 60 -9.84 -5.17 -20.79
C THR A 60 -11.35 -5.40 -20.64
N GLN A 61 -12.08 -5.57 -21.74
CA GLN A 61 -13.52 -5.89 -21.73
C GLN A 61 -13.80 -7.28 -21.14
N GLN A 62 -12.91 -8.24 -21.36
CA GLN A 62 -13.08 -9.62 -20.87
C GLN A 62 -12.39 -9.89 -19.54
N TYR A 63 -11.63 -8.92 -19.05
CA TYR A 63 -10.73 -9.10 -17.91
C TYR A 63 -11.42 -9.62 -16.65
N SER A 64 -12.64 -9.16 -16.36
CA SER A 64 -13.42 -9.69 -15.23
C SER A 64 -13.64 -11.22 -15.32
N LYS A 65 -13.82 -11.77 -16.53
CA LYS A 65 -13.94 -13.22 -16.75
C LYS A 65 -12.61 -13.93 -16.49
N PHE A 66 -11.49 -13.29 -16.82
CA PHE A 66 -10.15 -13.83 -16.56
C PHE A 66 -9.89 -13.90 -15.06
N VAL A 67 -10.19 -12.82 -14.32
CA VAL A 67 -10.11 -12.80 -12.85
C VAL A 67 -11.02 -13.87 -12.24
N LYS A 68 -12.28 -13.98 -12.70
CA LYS A 68 -13.21 -15.03 -12.24
C LYS A 68 -12.63 -16.44 -12.37
N SER A 69 -12.01 -16.72 -13.53
CA SER A 69 -11.42 -18.04 -13.82
C SER A 69 -10.17 -18.28 -12.99
N SER A 70 -9.35 -17.24 -12.81
CA SER A 70 -8.12 -17.28 -12.00
C SER A 70 -8.42 -17.58 -10.54
N VAL A 71 -9.42 -16.91 -9.96
CA VAL A 71 -9.88 -17.16 -8.59
C VAL A 71 -10.39 -18.60 -8.42
N ALA A 72 -11.06 -19.16 -9.42
CA ALA A 72 -11.54 -20.53 -9.38
C ALA A 72 -10.41 -21.56 -9.47
N LEU A 73 -9.37 -21.29 -10.27
CA LEU A 73 -8.22 -22.17 -10.45
C LEU A 73 -7.18 -22.07 -9.34
N PHE A 74 -7.01 -20.88 -8.77
CA PHE A 74 -5.98 -20.57 -7.79
C PHE A 74 -6.60 -20.11 -6.45
N PRO A 75 -7.40 -20.95 -5.78
CA PRO A 75 -8.06 -20.57 -4.53
C PRO A 75 -7.08 -20.36 -3.37
N LEU A 76 -5.85 -20.89 -3.47
CA LEU A 76 -4.81 -20.84 -2.43
C LEU A 76 -3.87 -19.62 -2.55
N VAL A 77 -4.21 -18.63 -3.37
CA VAL A 77 -3.39 -17.42 -3.52
C VAL A 77 -3.27 -16.69 -2.19
N GLU A 78 -2.02 -16.48 -1.76
CA GLU A 78 -1.63 -15.76 -0.55
C GLU A 78 -1.11 -14.35 -0.88
N LYS A 79 -0.50 -14.18 -2.07
CA LYS A 79 0.00 -12.89 -2.58
C LYS A 79 -0.52 -12.61 -3.97
N LEU A 80 -1.22 -11.50 -4.13
CA LEU A 80 -1.77 -11.07 -5.41
C LEU A 80 -1.34 -9.65 -5.75
N ASN A 81 -0.75 -9.50 -6.93
CA ASN A 81 -0.57 -8.23 -7.60
C ASN A 81 -1.57 -8.15 -8.74
N ILE A 82 -2.48 -7.17 -8.74
CA ILE A 82 -3.53 -7.06 -9.75
C ILE A 82 -3.68 -5.64 -10.27
N VAL A 83 -3.72 -5.50 -11.60
CA VAL A 83 -4.20 -4.29 -12.27
C VAL A 83 -5.70 -4.44 -12.54
N VAL A 84 -6.51 -3.50 -12.07
CA VAL A 84 -7.97 -3.55 -12.18
C VAL A 84 -8.42 -2.71 -13.36
N TYR A 85 -8.93 -3.35 -14.42
CA TYR A 85 -9.50 -2.65 -15.56
C TYR A 85 -11.02 -2.41 -15.44
N HIS A 86 -11.70 -3.16 -14.56
CA HIS A 86 -13.15 -3.09 -14.37
C HIS A 86 -13.54 -3.45 -12.94
N LYS A 87 -14.45 -2.67 -12.33
CA LYS A 87 -14.95 -2.89 -10.95
C LYS A 87 -15.52 -4.28 -10.65
N ASN A 88 -16.01 -5.03 -11.64
CA ASN A 88 -16.59 -6.35 -11.44
C ASN A 88 -15.53 -7.40 -11.05
N CYS A 89 -14.25 -7.10 -11.29
CA CYS A 89 -13.14 -7.94 -10.81
C CYS A 89 -13.18 -8.06 -9.28
N LEU A 90 -13.56 -6.99 -8.58
CA LEU A 90 -13.59 -6.96 -7.11
C LEU A 90 -14.55 -7.99 -6.53
N GLU A 91 -15.70 -8.23 -7.17
CA GLU A 91 -16.66 -9.26 -6.75
C GLU A 91 -16.06 -10.67 -6.79
N HIS A 92 -15.12 -10.92 -7.68
CA HIS A 92 -14.44 -12.21 -7.77
C HIS A 92 -13.34 -12.34 -6.72
N LEU A 93 -12.60 -11.26 -6.44
CA LEU A 93 -11.51 -11.26 -5.46
C LEU A 93 -11.97 -11.61 -4.05
N LYS A 94 -13.24 -11.30 -3.69
CA LYS A 94 -13.85 -11.66 -2.39
C LYS A 94 -13.73 -13.14 -2.03
N LYS A 95 -13.54 -14.03 -3.01
CA LYS A 95 -13.45 -15.48 -2.80
C LYS A 95 -12.06 -15.96 -2.40
N LEU A 96 -11.05 -15.09 -2.40
CA LEU A 96 -9.66 -15.44 -2.07
C LEU A 96 -9.43 -15.46 -0.56
N ARG A 97 -9.80 -16.56 0.09
CA ARG A 97 -9.78 -16.72 1.56
C ARG A 97 -8.38 -16.85 2.20
N HIS A 98 -7.34 -16.99 1.38
CA HIS A 98 -5.96 -17.17 1.85
C HIS A 98 -5.08 -15.95 1.59
N LEU A 99 -5.62 -14.92 0.95
CA LEU A 99 -4.91 -13.71 0.56
C LEU A 99 -4.43 -12.93 1.80
N ARG A 100 -3.11 -12.76 1.92
CA ARG A 100 -2.44 -12.00 2.98
C ARG A 100 -1.75 -10.74 2.44
N VAL A 101 -1.34 -10.76 1.17
CA VAL A 101 -0.68 -9.64 0.50
C VAL A 101 -1.49 -9.28 -0.73
N LEU A 102 -2.02 -8.06 -0.78
CA LEU A 102 -2.72 -7.53 -1.94
C LEU A 102 -2.03 -6.25 -2.40
N GLN A 103 -1.57 -6.24 -3.64
CA GLN A 103 -1.24 -5.02 -4.37
C GLN A 103 -2.28 -4.83 -5.45
N ILE A 104 -3.08 -3.77 -5.35
CA ILE A 104 -4.19 -3.49 -6.24
C ILE A 104 -3.99 -2.12 -6.91
N ASP A 105 -3.96 -2.11 -8.23
CA ASP A 105 -3.78 -0.89 -9.01
C ASP A 105 -5.06 -0.56 -9.79
N PHE A 106 -5.64 0.61 -9.48
CA PHE A 106 -6.85 1.16 -10.09
C PHE A 106 -6.56 2.23 -11.16
N SER A 107 -5.29 2.55 -11.45
CA SER A 107 -4.90 3.58 -12.43
C SER A 107 -5.57 3.39 -13.79
N LEU A 108 -5.76 2.14 -14.22
CA LEU A 108 -6.37 1.78 -15.50
C LEU A 108 -7.84 1.35 -15.40
N CYS A 109 -8.49 1.51 -14.24
CA CYS A 109 -9.86 1.09 -14.03
C CYS A 109 -10.84 1.99 -14.80
N ARG A 110 -11.49 1.42 -15.83
CA ARG A 110 -12.52 2.14 -16.57
C ARG A 110 -13.81 2.18 -15.75
N GLY A 111 -14.27 3.39 -15.45
CA GLY A 111 -15.49 3.65 -14.70
C GLY A 111 -15.23 4.17 -13.28
N LEU A 112 -16.27 4.73 -12.67
CA LEU A 112 -16.20 5.18 -11.29
C LEU A 112 -16.07 3.95 -10.39
N LEU A 113 -14.88 3.72 -9.82
CA LEU A 113 -14.73 2.87 -8.64
C LEU A 113 -15.68 3.43 -7.58
N THR A 114 -16.76 2.71 -7.31
CA THR A 114 -17.72 3.15 -6.31
C THR A 114 -17.17 2.83 -4.93
N ARG A 115 -17.33 3.76 -4.00
CA ARG A 115 -16.99 3.54 -2.59
C ARG A 115 -17.60 2.23 -2.06
N THR A 116 -18.83 1.92 -2.46
CA THR A 116 -19.54 0.68 -2.09
C THR A 116 -18.84 -0.59 -2.57
N ALA A 117 -18.35 -0.63 -3.82
CA ALA A 117 -17.67 -1.81 -4.35
C ALA A 117 -16.32 -2.03 -3.63
N PHE A 118 -15.60 -0.95 -3.33
CA PHE A 118 -14.37 -1.01 -2.58
C PHE A 118 -14.59 -1.47 -1.14
N ILE A 119 -15.54 -0.86 -0.42
CA ILE A 119 -15.95 -1.28 0.93
C ILE A 119 -16.35 -2.76 0.94
N SER A 120 -17.17 -3.18 -0.03
CA SER A 120 -17.64 -4.56 -0.08
C SER A 120 -16.53 -5.57 -0.37
N LEU A 121 -15.47 -5.16 -1.09
CA LEU A 121 -14.27 -6.00 -1.21
C LEU A 121 -13.56 -6.09 0.15
N LEU A 122 -13.28 -4.95 0.78
CA LEU A 122 -12.52 -4.92 2.02
C LEU A 122 -13.25 -5.60 3.18
N SER A 123 -14.58 -5.55 3.22
CA SER A 123 -15.35 -6.26 4.26
C SER A 123 -15.16 -7.78 4.21
N GLU A 124 -14.87 -8.33 3.03
CA GLU A 124 -14.68 -9.78 2.84
C GLU A 124 -13.21 -10.19 3.05
N ILE A 125 -12.27 -9.48 2.43
CA ILE A 125 -10.85 -9.88 2.45
C ILE A 125 -9.97 -9.05 3.38
N GLY A 126 -10.41 -7.86 3.79
CA GLY A 126 -9.62 -6.96 4.63
C GLY A 126 -9.15 -7.58 5.95
N PRO A 127 -9.99 -8.35 6.69
CA PRO A 127 -9.58 -8.96 7.95
C PRO A 127 -8.41 -9.94 7.87
N GLN A 128 -8.12 -10.53 6.70
CA GLN A 128 -7.02 -11.48 6.51
C GLN A 128 -5.74 -10.83 5.93
N LEU A 129 -5.81 -9.58 5.47
CA LEU A 129 -4.65 -8.89 4.90
C LEU A 129 -3.63 -8.52 5.97
N LYS A 130 -2.35 -8.68 5.61
CA LYS A 130 -1.16 -8.26 6.36
C LYS A 130 -0.38 -7.18 5.64
N CYS A 131 -0.36 -7.21 4.32
CA CYS A 131 0.22 -6.16 3.49
C CYS A 131 -0.81 -5.72 2.44
N PHE A 132 -1.03 -4.41 2.35
CA PHE A 132 -1.98 -3.83 1.41
C PHE A 132 -1.36 -2.63 0.70
N VAL A 133 -1.21 -2.75 -0.61
CA VAL A 133 -0.67 -1.70 -1.49
C VAL A 133 -1.79 -1.28 -2.45
N ILE A 134 -2.06 0.03 -2.54
CA ILE A 134 -3.14 0.59 -3.33
C ILE A 134 -2.58 1.64 -4.28
N GLY A 135 -2.69 1.42 -5.58
CA GLY A 135 -2.40 2.43 -6.61
C GLY A 135 -3.69 3.01 -7.18
N SER A 136 -3.77 4.33 -7.34
CA SER A 136 -4.93 4.99 -7.95
C SER A 136 -4.61 6.43 -8.37
N HIS A 137 -5.32 6.93 -9.39
CA HIS A 137 -5.34 8.36 -9.71
C HIS A 137 -6.35 9.16 -8.89
N LYS A 138 -7.10 8.49 -8.00
CA LYS A 138 -8.09 9.11 -7.14
C LYS A 138 -7.69 8.97 -5.70
N ALA A 139 -8.07 9.96 -4.90
CA ALA A 139 -7.91 9.92 -3.46
C ALA A 139 -8.61 8.67 -2.87
N MET A 140 -7.91 7.95 -2.01
CA MET A 140 -8.38 6.75 -1.34
C MET A 140 -8.82 7.06 0.09
N PRO A 141 -10.00 6.57 0.52
CA PRO A 141 -10.49 6.77 1.88
C PRO A 141 -9.69 5.92 2.88
N ALA A 142 -8.69 6.53 3.52
CA ALA A 142 -7.79 5.87 4.46
C ALA A 142 -8.56 5.31 5.67
N ASP A 143 -9.53 6.08 6.18
CA ASP A 143 -10.46 5.68 7.24
C ASP A 143 -11.20 4.37 6.93
N VAL A 144 -11.63 4.19 5.68
CA VAL A 144 -12.29 2.96 5.22
C VAL A 144 -11.31 1.80 5.19
N VAL A 145 -10.11 1.99 4.64
CA VAL A 145 -9.06 0.96 4.66
C VAL A 145 -8.78 0.54 6.11
N MET A 146 -8.68 1.52 7.01
CA MET A 146 -8.39 1.30 8.41
C MET A 146 -9.45 0.50 9.14
N LYS A 147 -10.72 0.79 8.86
CA LYS A 147 -11.86 0.08 9.44
C LYS A 147 -11.94 -1.38 9.02
N TYR A 148 -11.72 -1.68 7.74
CA TYR A 148 -11.95 -3.01 7.18
C TYR A 148 -10.71 -3.90 7.14
N CYS A 149 -9.51 -3.34 7.34
CA CYS A 149 -8.24 -4.08 7.29
C CYS A 149 -7.47 -4.01 8.63
N PRO A 150 -8.04 -4.48 9.76
CA PRO A 150 -7.49 -4.26 11.10
C PRO A 150 -6.17 -4.98 11.38
N ASN A 151 -5.82 -5.98 10.55
CA ASN A 151 -4.63 -6.83 10.72
C ASN A 151 -3.46 -6.41 9.82
N VAL A 152 -3.59 -5.32 9.07
CA VAL A 152 -2.54 -4.81 8.18
C VAL A 152 -1.36 -4.30 9.00
N VAL A 153 -0.17 -4.80 8.63
CA VAL A 153 1.13 -4.43 9.21
C VAL A 153 1.88 -3.47 8.28
N HIS A 154 1.66 -3.61 6.96
CA HIS A 154 2.23 -2.73 5.94
C HIS A 154 1.11 -2.18 5.07
N LEU A 155 0.92 -0.87 5.12
CA LEU A 155 0.03 -0.13 4.24
C LEU A 155 0.84 0.80 3.32
N ASP A 156 0.59 0.70 2.02
CA ASP A 156 1.18 1.57 1.02
C ASP A 156 0.08 2.16 0.14
N LEU A 157 -0.06 3.48 0.20
CA LEU A 157 -1.01 4.27 -0.55
C LEU A 157 -0.25 5.03 -1.64
N CYS A 158 -0.10 4.39 -2.82
CA CYS A 158 0.45 4.99 -4.03
C CYS A 158 -0.55 5.94 -4.72
N CYS A 159 -1.19 6.81 -3.92
CA CYS A 159 -2.22 7.77 -4.30
C CYS A 159 -2.47 8.74 -3.14
N SER A 160 -3.26 9.80 -3.38
CA SER A 160 -3.70 10.70 -2.31
C SER A 160 -4.53 9.95 -1.25
N ALA A 161 -4.24 10.18 0.03
CA ALA A 161 -4.98 9.63 1.15
C ALA A 161 -5.92 10.70 1.72
N ILE A 162 -7.20 10.34 1.89
CA ILE A 162 -8.22 11.22 2.46
C ILE A 162 -8.98 10.54 3.61
N VAL A 163 -9.45 11.33 4.56
CA VAL A 163 -10.38 10.92 5.61
C VAL A 163 -11.71 11.61 5.36
N GLN A 164 -12.78 10.82 5.21
CA GLN A 164 -14.07 11.37 4.75
C GLN A 164 -15.00 11.87 5.86
N GLY A 165 -14.52 11.92 7.11
CA GLY A 165 -15.31 12.30 8.29
C GLY A 165 -16.49 11.35 8.57
N GLY A 166 -16.93 11.28 9.83
CA GLY A 166 -18.18 10.59 10.20
C GLY A 166 -18.11 9.08 10.43
N ILE A 167 -16.93 8.46 10.33
CA ILE A 167 -16.72 7.13 10.90
C ILE A 167 -16.05 7.33 12.26
N GLU A 168 -16.81 7.15 13.34
CA GLU A 168 -16.21 6.90 14.66
C GLU A 168 -15.46 5.57 14.56
N ILE A 169 -14.15 5.67 14.39
CA ILE A 169 -13.29 4.50 14.31
C ILE A 169 -12.86 4.17 15.72
N ASP A 170 -13.17 2.94 16.13
CA ASP A 170 -12.68 2.36 17.37
C ASP A 170 -11.15 2.55 17.44
N SER A 171 -10.66 3.11 18.54
CA SER A 171 -9.23 3.38 18.83
C SER A 171 -8.32 2.12 18.86
N LYS A 172 -8.85 0.99 18.38
CA LYS A 172 -8.18 -0.30 18.26
C LYS A 172 -7.74 -0.61 16.83
N ASN A 173 -8.25 0.10 15.83
CA ASN A 173 -7.85 -0.10 14.45
C ASN A 173 -6.44 0.48 14.23
N PHE A 174 -5.57 -0.26 13.56
CA PHE A 174 -4.16 0.07 13.23
C PHE A 174 -3.11 -0.15 14.32
N ARG A 175 -3.47 -0.84 15.41
CA ARG A 175 -2.47 -1.33 16.40
C ARG A 175 -1.42 -2.27 15.80
N GLN A 176 -1.65 -2.86 14.64
CA GLN A 176 -0.66 -3.73 14.00
C GLN A 176 0.17 -3.01 12.95
N LEU A 177 -0.16 -1.77 12.58
CA LEU A 177 0.55 -1.08 11.52
C LEU A 177 1.97 -0.74 11.98
N GLU A 178 2.95 -1.31 11.28
CA GLU A 178 4.38 -1.08 11.50
C GLU A 178 4.99 -0.27 10.36
N LYS A 179 4.41 -0.32 9.16
CA LYS A 179 4.91 0.41 7.99
C LYS A 179 3.78 1.15 7.28
N LEU A 180 3.98 2.46 7.10
CA LEU A 180 3.08 3.35 6.37
C LEU A 180 3.84 4.04 5.24
N ILE A 181 3.33 3.91 4.03
CA ILE A 181 3.77 4.69 2.87
C ILE A 181 2.56 5.47 2.33
N VAL A 182 2.69 6.77 2.14
CA VAL A 182 1.63 7.62 1.59
C VAL A 182 2.22 8.60 0.60
N TYR A 183 1.63 8.68 -0.60
CA TYR A 183 2.17 9.50 -1.68
C TYR A 183 1.71 10.96 -1.70
N GLU A 184 0.50 11.23 -1.23
CA GLU A 184 -0.04 12.58 -1.10
C GLU A 184 -1.06 12.53 0.04
N VAL A 185 -1.12 13.53 0.90
CA VAL A 185 -1.99 13.51 2.08
C VAL A 185 -2.33 14.92 2.52
N ASP A 186 -3.56 15.15 2.94
CA ASP A 186 -3.96 16.40 3.59
C ASP A 186 -3.68 16.35 5.10
N GLU A 187 -3.72 17.52 5.75
CA GLU A 187 -3.45 17.66 7.19
C GLU A 187 -4.33 16.75 8.05
N GLU A 188 -5.65 16.78 7.83
CA GLU A 188 -6.61 16.00 8.62
C GLU A 188 -6.34 14.49 8.50
N SER A 189 -6.03 14.03 7.29
CA SER A 189 -5.77 12.63 6.99
C SER A 189 -4.44 12.17 7.55
N LEU A 190 -3.40 13.01 7.50
CA LEU A 190 -2.10 12.72 8.08
C LEU A 190 -2.18 12.62 9.62
N GLU A 191 -2.82 13.61 10.26
CA GLU A 191 -3.09 13.58 11.70
C GLU A 191 -3.84 12.31 12.09
N TYR A 192 -4.89 11.98 11.34
CA TYR A 192 -5.70 10.79 11.58
C TYR A 192 -4.89 9.49 11.45
N LEU A 193 -4.12 9.33 10.37
CA LEU A 193 -3.30 8.15 10.13
C LEU A 193 -2.27 7.94 11.24
N LEU A 194 -1.52 9.00 11.58
CA LEU A 194 -0.43 8.92 12.53
C LEU A 194 -0.94 8.79 13.97
N ARG A 195 -2.03 9.46 14.35
CA ARG A 195 -2.65 9.31 15.67
C ARG A 195 -3.05 7.86 15.99
N ASN A 196 -3.45 7.09 14.98
CA ASN A 196 -3.94 5.71 15.17
C ASN A 196 -2.84 4.64 14.97
N SER A 197 -1.63 5.02 14.55
CA SER A 197 -0.54 4.10 14.24
C SER A 197 0.50 4.04 15.36
N LEU A 198 0.12 3.50 16.52
CA LEU A 198 0.95 3.52 17.73
C LEU A 198 2.21 2.63 17.66
N ASN A 199 2.20 1.61 16.79
CA ASN A 199 3.32 0.68 16.61
C ASN A 199 4.11 0.95 15.32
N LEU A 200 3.93 2.14 14.74
CA LEU A 200 4.59 2.53 13.50
C LEU A 200 6.12 2.57 13.68
N ARG A 201 6.82 1.83 12.83
CA ARG A 201 8.29 1.73 12.78
C ARG A 201 8.86 2.44 11.57
N GLU A 202 8.20 2.29 10.43
CA GLU A 202 8.61 2.91 9.16
C GLU A 202 7.51 3.86 8.65
N LEU A 203 7.88 5.12 8.42
CA LEU A 203 7.00 6.13 7.84
C LEU A 203 7.65 6.72 6.60
N LEU A 204 7.00 6.58 5.44
CA LEU A 204 7.42 7.21 4.20
C LEU A 204 6.29 8.09 3.70
N LEU A 205 6.54 9.39 3.59
CA LEU A 205 5.59 10.37 3.11
C LEU A 205 6.15 11.01 1.85
N PHE A 206 5.41 10.96 0.76
CA PHE A 206 5.66 11.76 -0.44
C PHE A 206 4.65 12.91 -0.51
N ASP A 207 5.03 13.96 -1.25
CA ASP A 207 4.27 15.20 -1.45
C ASP A 207 3.61 15.72 -0.15
N ALA A 208 4.36 15.70 0.95
CA ALA A 208 3.87 15.93 2.31
C ALA A 208 3.79 17.42 2.68
N PHE A 209 3.33 18.27 1.77
CA PHE A 209 3.34 19.73 1.94
C PHE A 209 2.56 20.21 3.17
N CYS A 210 1.56 19.42 3.60
CA CYS A 210 0.76 19.68 4.79
C CYS A 210 1.52 19.45 6.11
N LEU A 211 2.67 18.75 6.08
CA LEU A 211 3.47 18.51 7.27
C LEU A 211 4.31 19.76 7.57
N ASP A 212 3.75 20.65 8.37
CA ASP A 212 4.43 21.79 9.00
C ASP A 212 4.63 21.57 10.51
N ASP A 213 5.27 22.53 11.18
CA ASP A 213 5.56 22.45 12.61
C ASP A 213 4.30 22.33 13.48
N MET A 214 3.20 22.97 13.08
CA MET A 214 1.94 22.95 13.81
C MET A 214 1.29 21.56 13.71
N VAL A 215 1.24 20.99 12.50
CA VAL A 215 0.71 19.65 12.25
C VAL A 215 1.55 18.61 12.99
N LEU A 216 2.88 18.73 12.94
CA LEU A 216 3.79 17.88 13.69
C LEU A 216 3.50 17.92 15.20
N HIS A 217 3.30 19.12 15.76
CA HIS A 217 2.99 19.29 17.17
C HIS A 217 1.68 18.58 17.55
N LYS A 218 0.62 18.77 16.75
CA LYS A 218 -0.69 18.10 16.94
C LYS A 218 -0.56 16.58 16.90
N ILE A 219 0.23 16.05 15.97
CA ILE A 219 0.53 14.61 15.90
C ILE A 219 1.17 14.16 17.21
N PHE A 220 2.20 14.86 17.70
CA PHE A 220 2.91 14.49 18.92
C PHE A 220 2.09 14.61 20.21
N GLU A 221 1.07 15.48 20.25
CA GLU A 221 0.12 15.51 21.37
C GLU A 221 -0.69 14.21 21.51
N LYS A 222 -0.88 13.47 20.42
CA LYS A 222 -1.73 12.26 20.38
C LYS A 222 -0.94 10.98 20.23
N ASN A 223 0.20 11.04 19.55
CA ASN A 223 1.09 9.91 19.34
C ASN A 223 2.55 10.40 19.33
N SER A 224 3.33 9.99 20.32
CA SER A 224 4.75 10.35 20.41
C SER A 224 5.66 9.60 19.42
N LEU A 225 5.10 8.69 18.60
CA LEU A 225 5.82 7.92 17.58
C LEU A 225 7.06 7.19 18.14
N THR A 226 6.98 6.72 19.38
CA THR A 226 8.13 6.14 20.09
C THR A 226 8.70 4.89 19.44
N GLN A 227 7.94 4.18 18.61
CA GLN A 227 8.42 2.98 17.91
C GLN A 227 9.06 3.30 16.55
N LEU A 228 9.00 4.56 16.10
CA LEU A 228 9.47 4.96 14.79
C LEU A 228 11.00 4.88 14.73
N ASN A 229 11.50 4.05 13.82
CA ASN A 229 12.94 3.89 13.57
C ASN A 229 13.36 4.37 12.19
N THR A 230 12.44 4.47 11.24
CA THR A 230 12.72 4.93 9.89
C THR A 230 11.69 5.98 9.49
N ILE A 231 12.18 7.14 9.06
CA ILE A 231 11.34 8.16 8.46
C ILE A 231 11.96 8.64 7.14
N ALA A 232 11.14 8.72 6.10
CA ALA A 232 11.46 9.42 4.87
C ALA A 232 10.33 10.40 4.55
N VAL A 233 10.64 11.67 4.35
CA VAL A 233 9.65 12.69 3.99
C VAL A 233 10.13 13.46 2.77
N HIS A 234 9.33 13.44 1.72
CA HIS A 234 9.57 14.20 0.50
C HIS A 234 8.61 15.39 0.49
N GLU A 235 9.13 16.57 0.18
CA GLU A 235 8.36 17.81 0.02
C GLU A 235 7.48 18.14 1.23
N CYS A 236 8.08 18.67 2.32
CA CYS A 236 7.35 19.11 3.50
C CYS A 236 7.60 20.58 3.84
N SER A 237 6.78 21.12 4.73
CA SER A 237 6.84 22.52 5.19
C SER A 237 7.43 22.65 6.59
N LEU A 238 8.14 21.62 7.07
CA LEU A 238 8.81 21.64 8.37
C LEU A 238 9.93 22.68 8.39
N SER A 239 9.94 23.50 9.43
CA SER A 239 11.07 24.38 9.70
C SER A 239 12.26 23.58 10.25
N ARG A 240 13.38 24.29 10.46
CA ARG A 240 14.53 23.77 11.18
C ARG A 240 14.15 23.25 12.57
N GLU A 241 13.32 24.01 13.27
CA GLU A 241 12.87 23.74 14.63
C GLU A 241 11.92 22.53 14.65
N GLY A 242 11.01 22.42 13.67
CA GLY A 242 10.14 21.25 13.50
C GLY A 242 10.93 19.97 13.26
N LEU A 243 11.95 19.99 12.39
CA LEU A 243 12.83 18.83 12.18
C LEU A 243 13.58 18.43 13.46
N LYS A 244 14.10 19.42 14.21
CA LYS A 244 14.75 19.17 15.49
C LYS A 244 13.79 18.51 16.48
N GLU A 245 12.57 19.03 16.61
CA GLU A 245 11.55 18.46 17.48
C GLU A 245 11.21 17.02 17.07
N LEU A 246 11.03 16.76 15.78
CA LEU A 246 10.74 15.44 15.25
C LEU A 246 11.81 14.42 15.68
N ILE A 247 13.06 14.76 15.44
CA ILE A 247 14.19 13.87 15.72
C ILE A 247 14.39 13.68 17.22
N GLN A 248 14.23 14.74 18.02
CA GLN A 248 14.37 14.65 19.47
C GLN A 248 13.27 13.82 20.14
N ARG A 249 12.03 13.89 19.63
CA ARG A 249 10.90 13.13 20.20
C ARG A 249 10.88 11.67 19.75
N CYS A 250 11.31 11.37 18.53
CA CYS A 250 11.36 10.00 18.02
C CYS A 250 12.67 9.32 18.42
N VAL A 251 12.78 8.96 19.71
CA VAL A 251 14.03 8.48 20.35
C VAL A 251 14.64 7.21 19.74
N ASN A 252 13.88 6.45 18.95
CA ASN A 252 14.32 5.21 18.32
C ASN A 252 14.67 5.35 16.84
N LEU A 253 14.73 6.59 16.31
CA LEU A 253 15.10 6.83 14.91
C LEU A 253 16.51 6.31 14.62
N GLU A 254 16.60 5.41 13.65
CA GLU A 254 17.82 4.83 13.09
C GLU A 254 18.12 5.43 11.71
N SER A 255 17.09 5.66 10.89
CA SER A 255 17.21 6.18 9.53
C SER A 255 16.25 7.34 9.31
N VAL A 256 16.77 8.42 8.72
CA VAL A 256 16.05 9.66 8.48
C VAL A 256 16.40 10.13 7.08
N ALA A 257 15.42 10.37 6.22
CA ALA A 257 15.62 10.93 4.89
C ALA A 257 14.64 12.09 4.65
N PHE A 258 15.15 13.17 4.09
CA PHE A 258 14.34 14.33 3.73
C PHE A 258 14.81 14.85 2.37
N GLU A 259 13.89 14.99 1.43
CA GLU A 259 14.15 15.56 0.11
C GLU A 259 13.72 17.03 0.03
N ASN A 260 14.36 17.79 -0.86
CA ASN A 260 14.09 19.21 -1.10
C ASN A 260 14.24 20.12 0.14
N LEU A 261 15.10 19.73 1.08
CA LEU A 261 15.53 20.61 2.17
C LEU A 261 16.42 21.72 1.61
N ASP A 262 16.16 22.97 1.99
CA ASP A 262 17.05 24.08 1.69
C ASP A 262 18.49 23.76 2.18
N ALA A 263 19.51 24.34 1.55
CA ALA A 263 20.92 24.06 1.87
C ALA A 263 21.25 24.28 3.36
N GLU A 264 20.55 25.22 3.99
CA GLU A 264 20.63 25.45 5.43
C GLU A 264 20.13 24.24 6.24
N LEU A 265 19.01 23.62 5.87
CA LEU A 265 18.40 22.48 6.56
C LEU A 265 19.24 21.19 6.40
N THR A 266 19.98 21.05 5.29
CA THR A 266 20.97 19.98 5.13
C THR A 266 22.07 20.08 6.19
N THR A 267 22.54 21.30 6.48
CA THR A 267 23.55 21.55 7.52
C THR A 267 23.01 21.15 8.91
N VAL A 268 21.73 21.42 9.16
CA VAL A 268 21.06 21.07 10.41
C VAL A 268 20.92 19.58 10.58
N ALA A 269 20.57 18.88 9.52
CA ALA A 269 20.46 17.43 9.52
C ALA A 269 21.82 16.76 9.81
N GLU A 270 22.91 17.32 9.27
CA GLU A 270 24.28 16.88 9.57
C GLU A 270 24.76 17.28 10.98
N GLU A 271 24.38 18.45 11.49
CA GLU A 271 24.62 18.86 12.89
C GLU A 271 23.87 17.93 13.86
N LEU A 272 22.58 17.69 13.63
CA LEU A 272 21.77 16.75 14.40
C LEU A 272 22.33 15.34 14.31
N LYS A 273 22.78 14.89 13.14
CA LYS A 273 23.51 13.62 13.01
C LYS A 273 24.70 13.56 13.95
N ARG A 274 25.50 14.63 14.00
CA ARG A 274 26.69 14.71 14.86
C ARG A 274 26.29 14.68 16.33
N ASP A 275 25.29 15.46 16.72
CA ASP A 275 24.80 15.55 18.09
C ASP A 275 24.16 14.23 18.56
N ILE A 276 23.40 13.57 17.70
CA ILE A 276 22.78 12.27 17.98
C ILE A 276 23.84 11.19 18.06
N ARG A 277 24.84 11.16 17.18
CA ARG A 277 25.97 10.21 17.31
C ARG A 277 26.80 10.44 18.56
N ALA A 278 26.97 11.71 18.98
CA ALA A 278 27.65 12.06 20.22
C ALA A 278 26.84 11.64 21.46
N THR A 279 25.52 11.69 21.38
CA THR A 279 24.60 11.38 22.50
C THR A 279 24.20 9.90 22.55
N TYR A 280 24.13 9.23 21.39
CA TYR A 280 23.63 7.88 21.19
C TYR A 280 24.57 7.12 20.25
N SER A 281 25.50 6.37 20.84
CA SER A 281 26.62 5.70 20.15
C SER A 281 26.25 4.60 19.15
N ASN A 282 24.96 4.31 18.95
CA ASN A 282 24.46 3.19 18.14
C ASN A 282 23.54 3.59 16.95
N VAL A 283 23.39 4.87 16.62
CA VAL A 283 22.45 5.31 15.57
C VAL A 283 23.13 5.47 14.22
N ALA A 284 22.83 4.57 13.28
CA ALA A 284 23.32 4.62 11.89
C ALA A 284 22.45 5.53 11.01
N ILE A 285 22.48 6.84 11.29
CA ILE A 285 21.70 7.80 10.49
C ILE A 285 22.24 7.89 9.07
N SER A 286 21.47 7.35 8.14
CA SER A 286 21.65 7.52 6.71
C SER A 286 20.72 8.63 6.24
N LEU A 287 21.14 9.91 6.35
CA LEU A 287 20.49 10.96 5.56
C LEU A 287 20.94 10.79 4.12
N LEU A 288 20.02 10.27 3.30
CA LEU A 288 19.98 10.61 1.90
C LEU A 288 19.24 11.94 1.78
N VAL A 289 19.98 12.98 1.42
CA VAL A 289 19.42 14.16 0.78
C VAL A 289 19.49 13.83 -0.71
N ILE A 290 18.33 13.53 -1.30
CA ILE A 290 18.18 13.31 -2.75
C ILE A 290 17.73 14.62 -3.38
#